data_AF-A0A838VPV4-F1
#
_entry.id   AF-A0A838VPV4-F1
#
_cell.length_a   1.000
_cell.length_b   1.000
_cell.length_c   1.000
_cell.angle_alpha   90.00
_cell.angle_beta   90.00
_cell.angle_gamma   90.00
#
_symmetry.space_group_name_H-M   'P 1'
#
loop_
_entity.id
_entity.type
_entity.pdbx_description
1 polymer ?
#
loop_
_entity_poly.entity_id
_entity_poly.type
_entity_poly.pdbx_seq_one_letter_code
_entity_poly.pdbx_strand_id
1 'polypeptide(L)' 'MQVKDLTVDELKILIRETVMETLEELLPDPDRGRTLNEEFKQNLLEIRQRRDDAVRGIPTE' A
#
# COMPACT_ATOMS: atom_id res chain seq x y z
N MET A 1 -22.54 17.33 -13.76
CA MET A 1 -22.80 15.90 -14.01
C MET A 1 -23.70 15.41 -12.89
N GLN A 2 -24.93 14.97 -13.17
CA GLN A 2 -25.80 14.39 -12.15
C GLN A 2 -25.54 12.89 -12.09
N VAL A 3 -25.76 12.24 -10.93
CA VAL A 3 -25.51 10.79 -10.76
C VAL A 3 -26.29 9.96 -11.78
N LYS A 4 -27.49 10.42 -12.17
CA LYS A 4 -28.33 9.77 -13.19
C LYS A 4 -27.74 9.79 -14.60
N ASP A 5 -26.75 10.65 -14.85
CA ASP A 5 -26.11 10.80 -16.15
C ASP A 5 -24.88 9.89 -16.29
N LEU A 6 -24.51 9.15 -15.23
CA LEU A 6 -23.36 8.25 -15.23
C LEU A 6 -23.69 6.93 -15.92
N THR A 7 -22.74 6.45 -16.70
CA THR A 7 -22.70 5.04 -17.09
C THR A 7 -22.43 4.17 -15.86
N VAL A 8 -22.71 2.87 -16.00
CA VAL A 8 -22.46 1.89 -14.92
C VAL A 8 -20.99 1.87 -14.50
N ASP A 9 -20.06 2.04 -15.45
CA ASP A 9 -18.63 1.99 -15.15
C ASP A 9 -18.15 3.27 -14.46
N GLU A 10 -18.66 4.44 -14.86
CA GLU A 10 -18.38 5.69 -14.15
C GLU A 10 -18.94 5.66 -12.71
N LEU A 11 -20.12 5.06 -12.51
CA LEU A 11 -20.68 4.88 -11.18
C LEU A 11 -19.84 3.93 -10.31
N LYS A 12 -19.31 2.84 -10.87
CA LYS A 12 -18.40 1.93 -10.15
C LYS A 12 -17.11 2.63 -9.75
N ILE A 13 -16.56 3.46 -10.64
CA ILE A 13 -15.36 4.26 -10.34
C ILE A 13 -15.65 5.21 -9.18
N LEU A 14 -16.74 5.96 -9.25
CA LEU A 14 -17.14 6.88 -8.20
C LEU A 14 -17.29 6.17 -6.85
N ILE A 15 -18.00 5.03 -6.80
CA ILE A 15 -18.17 4.25 -5.57
C ILE A 15 -16.80 3.79 -5.04
N ARG A 16 -15.92 3.29 -5.92
CA ARG A 16 -14.60 2.81 -5.51
C ARG A 16 -13.77 3.92 -4.89
N GLU A 17 -13.76 5.09 -5.52
CA GLU A 17 -13.03 6.27 -5.04
C GLU A 17 -13.57 6.71 -3.67
N THR A 18 -14.89 6.88 -3.53
CA THR A 18 -15.51 7.24 -2.26
C THR A 18 -15.21 6.23 -1.15
N VAL A 19 -15.21 4.94 -1.46
CA VAL A 19 -14.85 3.90 -0.48
C VAL A 19 -13.38 4.00 -0.09
N MET A 20 -12.46 4.22 -1.05
CA MET A 20 -11.04 4.41 -0.73
C MET A 20 -10.82 5.64 0.15
N GLU A 21 -11.44 6.77 -0.17
CA GLU A 21 -11.40 7.99 0.64
C GLU A 21 -11.91 7.73 2.07
N THR A 22 -13.07 7.07 2.19
CA THR A 22 -13.64 6.72 3.51
C THR A 22 -12.70 5.81 4.31
N LEU A 23 -12.05 4.85 3.65
CA LEU A 23 -11.10 3.96 4.32
C LEU A 23 -9.85 4.72 4.77
N GLU A 24 -9.34 5.67 3.99
CA GLU A 24 -8.23 6.53 4.40
C GLU A 24 -8.58 7.42 5.60
N GLU A 25 -9.83 7.90 5.68
CA GLU A 25 -10.33 8.67 6.83
C GLU A 25 -10.50 7.80 8.08
N LEU A 26 -11.03 6.58 7.93
CA LEU A 26 -11.25 5.65 9.04
C LEU A 26 -9.96 5.00 9.54
N LEU A 27 -9.02 4.74 8.64
CA LEU A 27 -7.74 4.08 8.90
C LEU A 27 -6.58 5.00 8.48
N PRO A 28 -6.40 6.13 9.19
CA PRO A 28 -5.32 7.03 8.87
C PRO A 28 -3.97 6.34 9.11
N ASP A 29 -3.00 6.61 8.23
CA ASP A 29 -1.63 6.11 8.39
C ASP A 29 -1.05 6.63 9.73
N PRO A 30 -0.78 5.74 10.71
CA PRO A 30 -0.29 6.13 12.03
C PRO A 30 1.13 6.72 11.98
N ASP A 31 1.85 6.51 10.89
CA ASP A 31 3.21 7.00 10.68
C ASP A 31 3.26 8.24 9.78
N ARG A 32 2.09 8.77 9.35
CA ARG A 32 2.01 10.01 8.57
C ARG A 32 2.75 11.15 9.26
N GLY A 33 3.71 11.76 8.56
CA GLY A 33 4.52 12.88 9.06
C GLY A 33 5.67 12.48 9.99
N ARG A 34 5.89 11.17 10.23
CA ARG A 34 7.06 10.68 10.95
C ARG A 34 8.22 10.45 9.99
N THR A 35 9.43 10.62 10.50
CA THR A 35 10.65 10.23 9.80
C THR A 35 11.07 8.83 10.21
N LEU A 36 11.52 8.04 9.24
CA LEU A 36 12.07 6.72 9.51
C LEU A 36 13.41 6.87 10.25
N ASN A 37 13.60 6.15 11.35
CA ASN A 37 14.91 6.08 12.00
C ASN A 37 15.93 5.46 11.03
N GLU A 38 17.05 6.14 10.79
CA GLU A 38 18.08 5.69 9.85
C GLU A 38 18.69 4.33 10.21
N GLU A 39 18.86 4.01 11.51
CA GLU A 39 19.32 2.68 11.93
C GLU A 39 18.31 1.60 11.54
N PHE A 40 17.02 1.86 11.76
CA PHE A 40 15.96 0.93 11.40
C PHE A 40 15.85 0.76 9.88
N LYS A 41 16.02 1.83 9.12
CA LYS A 41 16.09 1.81 7.66
C LYS A 41 17.25 0.96 7.14
N GLN A 42 18.44 1.09 7.72
CA GLN A 42 19.58 0.26 7.32
C GLN A 42 19.32 -1.22 7.58
N ASN A 43 18.76 -1.56 8.74
CA ASN A 43 18.35 -2.93 9.04
C ASN A 43 17.35 -3.49 8.00
N LEU A 44 16.37 -2.68 7.56
CA LEU A 44 15.41 -3.08 6.52
C LEU A 44 16.08 -3.31 5.16
N LEU A 45 17.05 -2.46 4.80
CA LEU A 45 17.83 -2.61 3.56
C LEU A 45 18.67 -3.89 3.59
N GLU A 46 19.32 -4.21 4.71
CA GLU A 46 20.08 -5.45 4.88
C GLU A 46 19.19 -6.69 4.82
N ILE A 47 17.99 -6.64 5.42
CA ILE A 47 17.00 -7.74 5.31
C ILE A 47 16.58 -7.93 3.85
N ARG A 48 16.31 -6.83 3.13
CA ARG A 48 15.93 -6.87 1.72
C ARG A 48 17.06 -7.46 0.88
N GLN A 49 18.30 -6.98 1.07
CA GLN A 49 19.46 -7.47 0.36
C GLN A 49 19.66 -8.97 0.60
N ARG A 50 19.55 -9.44 1.85
CA ARG A 50 19.60 -10.88 2.14
C ARG A 50 18.52 -11.70 1.45
N ARG A 51 17.31 -11.15 1.26
CA ARG A 51 16.23 -11.84 0.51
C ARG A 51 16.49 -11.86 -0.99
N ASP A 52 17.08 -10.80 -1.53
CA ASP A 52 17.42 -10.70 -2.95
C ASP A 52 18.65 -11.59 -3.29
N ASP A 53 19.61 -11.69 -2.37
CA ASP A 53 20.82 -12.51 -2.48
C ASP A 53 20.55 -14.00 -2.16
N ALA A 54 19.58 -14.29 -1.29
CA ALA A 54 19.09 -15.64 -1.07
C ALA A 54 18.25 -16.07 -2.28
N VAL A 55 18.95 -16.64 -3.27
CA VAL A 55 18.39 -17.39 -4.40
C VAL A 55 17.16 -18.18 -3.92
N ARG A 56 16.05 -18.02 -4.65
CA ARG A 56 14.77 -18.70 -4.42
C ARG A 56 14.99 -20.18 -4.03
N GLY A 57 14.65 -20.52 -2.78
CA GLY A 57 14.44 -21.89 -2.34
C GLY A 57 15.40 -22.36 -1.25
N ILE A 58 14.84 -22.92 -0.18
CA ILE A 58 15.55 -23.86 0.68
C ILE A 58 15.78 -25.12 -0.17
N PRO A 59 17.01 -25.61 -0.35
CA PRO A 59 17.23 -26.91 -0.97
C PRO A 59 16.61 -27.98 -0.06
N THR A 60 15.60 -28.68 -0.57
CA THR A 60 15.13 -29.92 0.04
C THR A 60 16.08 -31.03 -0.40
N GLU A 61 16.96 -31.45 0.50
CA GLU A 61 17.57 -32.80 0.48
C GLU A 61 16.60 -33.83 1.06
#